data_AF-A0A1Y4EVM9-F1
#
_entry.id   AF-A0A1Y4EVM9-F1
#
_cell.length_a   1.000
_cell.length_b   1.000
_cell.length_c   1.000
_cell.angle_alpha   90.00
_cell.angle_beta   90.00
_cell.angle_gamma   90.00
#
_symmetry.space_group_name_H-M   'P 1'
#
loop_
_entity.id
_entity.type
_entity.pdbx_description
1 polymer ?
#
loop_
_entity_poly.entity_id
_entity_poly.type
_entity_poly.pdbx_seq_one_letter_code
_entity_poly.pdbx_strand_id
1 'polypeptide(L)'
;MARRYQKIQMLLPQIQQMLEDGMTQREVAEALGLEGDRPVHALLKRERKKAVQCVPKTRGRKPAKTLQEYKYENKRLRMENELLRDFLSLTERM
;
A
#
# COMPACT_ATOMS: atom_id res chain seq x y z
N MET A 1 24.32 8.32 -8.38
CA MET A 1 24.92 7.29 -7.49
C MET A 1 23.94 6.14 -7.29
N ALA A 2 24.35 4.89 -7.56
CA ALA A 2 23.50 3.73 -7.32
C ALA A 2 23.25 3.54 -5.81
N ARG A 3 22.01 3.20 -5.44
CA ARG A 3 21.63 2.95 -4.04
C ARG A 3 22.36 1.72 -3.51
N ARG A 4 22.70 1.70 -2.22
CA ARG A 4 23.41 0.57 -1.57
C ARG A 4 22.80 -0.79 -1.90
N TYR A 5 21.47 -0.91 -1.91
CA TYR A 5 20.82 -2.19 -2.22
C TYR A 5 21.00 -2.64 -3.68
N GLN A 6 21.09 -1.70 -4.64
CA GLN A 6 21.27 -2.04 -6.06
C GLN A 6 22.66 -2.66 -6.26
N LYS A 7 23.67 -2.11 -5.58
CA LYS A 7 25.03 -2.66 -5.59
C LYS A 7 25.07 -4.10 -5.08
N ILE A 8 24.38 -4.38 -3.96
CA ILE A 8 24.29 -5.73 -3.40
C ILE A 8 23.48 -6.66 -4.32
N GLN A 9 22.43 -6.13 -4.99
CA GLN A 9 21.63 -6.91 -5.92
C GLN A 9 22.42 -7.39 -7.15
N MET A 10 23.43 -6.63 -7.59
CA MET A 10 24.32 -7.07 -8.68
C MET A 10 25.16 -8.30 -8.29
N LEU A 11 25.43 -8.49 -6.99
CA LEU A 11 26.20 -9.63 -6.47
C LEU A 11 25.34 -10.88 -6.26
N LEU A 12 24.05 -10.84 -6.61
CA LEU A 12 23.14 -11.94 -6.35
C LEU A 12 23.57 -13.30 -6.95
N PRO A 13 24.04 -13.38 -8.21
CA PRO A 13 24.49 -14.66 -8.77
C PRO A 13 25.68 -15.24 -7.99
N GLN A 14 26.63 -14.39 -7.60
CA GLN A 14 27.79 -14.78 -6.81
C GLN A 14 27.40 -15.26 -5.41
N ILE A 15 26.47 -14.54 -4.76
CA ILE A 15 25.92 -14.94 -3.45
C ILE A 15 25.23 -16.30 -3.55
N GLN A 16 24.50 -16.58 -4.62
CA GLN A 16 23.83 -17.87 -4.82
C GLN A 16 24.83 -19.01 -4.98
N GLN A 17 25.88 -18.82 -5.78
CA GLN A 17 26.95 -19.82 -5.94
C GLN A 17 27.62 -20.13 -4.60
N MET A 18 27.99 -19.11 -3.82
CA MET A 18 28.64 -19.33 -2.52
C MET A 18 27.72 -20.05 -1.51
N LEU A 19 26.40 -19.84 -1.59
CA LEU A 19 25.43 -20.57 -0.78
C LEU A 19 25.26 -22.03 -1.24
N GLU A 20 25.35 -22.30 -2.54
CA GLU A 20 25.35 -23.65 -3.12
C GLU A 20 26.62 -24.42 -2.73
N ASP A 21 27.76 -23.72 -2.64
CA ASP A 21 29.03 -24.23 -2.14
C ASP A 21 29.01 -24.53 -0.62
N GLY A 22 27.89 -24.28 0.06
CA GLY A 22 27.68 -24.60 1.47
C GLY A 22 28.08 -23.51 2.46
N MET A 23 28.48 -22.32 1.99
CA MET A 23 28.81 -21.22 2.89
C MET A 23 27.56 -20.68 3.59
N THR A 24 27.74 -20.24 4.83
CA THR A 24 26.67 -19.57 5.58
C THR A 24 26.47 -18.13 5.10
N GLN A 25 25.27 -17.58 5.30
CA GLN A 25 24.96 -16.19 4.92
C GLN A 25 25.89 -15.16 5.58
N ARG A 26 26.47 -15.51 6.75
CA ARG A 26 27.42 -14.66 7.46
C ARG A 26 28.80 -14.69 6.80
N GLU A 27 29.31 -15.88 6.48
CA GLU A 27 30.58 -16.06 5.76
C GLU A 27 30.54 -15.40 4.38
N VAL A 28 29.41 -15.53 3.66
CA VAL A 28 29.21 -14.83 2.38
C VAL A 28 29.25 -13.31 2.54
N ALA A 29 28.66 -12.78 3.62
CA ALA A 29 28.69 -11.35 3.90
C ALA A 29 30.11 -10.87 4.23
N GLU A 30 30.86 -11.63 5.02
CA GLU A 30 32.25 -11.32 5.39
C GLU A 30 33.18 -11.39 4.17
N ALA A 31 33.07 -12.45 3.36
CA ALA A 31 33.87 -12.64 2.15
C ALA A 31 33.62 -11.56 1.07
N LEU A 32 32.39 -11.06 0.96
CA LEU A 32 32.03 -9.99 0.02
C LEU A 32 32.18 -8.58 0.61
N GLY A 33 32.66 -8.44 1.86
CA GLY A 33 32.79 -7.14 2.52
C GLY A 33 31.46 -6.40 2.67
N LEU A 34 30.36 -7.12 2.81
CA LEU A 34 29.02 -6.54 2.92
C LEU A 34 28.79 -6.03 4.35
N GLU A 35 28.90 -4.73 4.52
CA GLU A 35 28.55 -4.08 5.78
C GLU A 35 27.03 -4.08 6.03
N GLY A 36 26.62 -3.97 7.30
CA GLY A 36 25.23 -3.75 7.74
C GLY A 36 24.59 -4.94 8.44
N ASP A 37 23.36 -4.77 8.91
CA ASP A 37 22.60 -5.85 9.56
C ASP A 37 22.07 -6.84 8.53
N ARG A 38 22.56 -8.09 8.62
CA ARG A 38 22.15 -9.26 7.82
C ARG A 38 21.88 -8.94 6.34
N PRO A 39 22.89 -8.42 5.59
CA PRO A 39 22.69 -7.90 4.25
C PRO A 39 22.24 -8.98 3.24
N VAL A 40 22.83 -10.18 3.32
CA VAL A 40 22.50 -11.33 2.48
C VAL A 40 21.07 -11.83 2.76
N HIS A 41 20.69 -11.93 4.04
CA HIS A 41 19.32 -12.30 4.43
C HIS A 41 18.28 -11.32 3.87
N ALA A 42 18.53 -10.02 4.00
CA ALA A 42 17.63 -8.98 3.52
C ALA A 42 17.47 -9.01 1.99
N LEU A 43 18.56 -9.29 1.26
CA LEU A 43 18.55 -9.49 -0.19
C LEU A 43 17.68 -10.69 -0.58
N LEU A 44 17.96 -11.87 -0.03
CA LEU A 44 17.24 -13.10 -0.35
C LEU A 44 15.74 -13.00 0.00
N LYS A 45 15.41 -12.36 1.13
CA LYS A 45 14.03 -12.08 1.52
C LYS A 45 13.28 -11.25 0.48
N ARG A 46 13.96 -10.29 -0.17
CA ARG A 46 13.35 -9.46 -1.23
C ARG A 46 13.15 -10.26 -2.50
N GLU A 47 14.12 -11.05 -2.94
CA GLU A 47 13.95 -11.88 -4.13
C GLU A 47 12.82 -12.90 -3.96
N ARG A 48 12.72 -13.56 -2.81
CA ARG A 48 11.58 -14.44 -2.49
C ARG A 48 10.24 -13.70 -2.59
N LYS A 49 10.17 -12.45 -2.12
CA LYS A 49 8.96 -11.62 -2.25
C LYS A 49 8.64 -11.21 -3.69
N LYS A 50 9.63 -11.10 -4.60
CA LYS A 50 9.36 -10.85 -6.02
C LYS A 50 8.81 -12.10 -6.71
N ALA A 51 9.34 -13.27 -6.35
CA ALA A 51 8.88 -14.55 -6.87
C ALA A 51 7.43 -14.87 -6.46
N VAL A 52 7.04 -14.47 -5.24
CA VAL A 52 5.64 -14.51 -4.84
C VAL A 52 4.94 -13.32 -5.49
N GLN A 53 4.29 -13.57 -6.63
CA GLN A 53 3.46 -12.59 -7.33
C GLN A 53 2.17 -12.34 -6.53
N CYS A 54 2.29 -11.64 -5.41
CA CYS A 54 1.15 -11.23 -4.62
C CYS A 54 0.37 -10.20 -5.42
N VAL A 55 -0.90 -10.47 -5.76
CA VAL A 55 -1.81 -9.42 -6.21
C VAL A 55 -1.82 -8.34 -5.12
N PRO A 56 -1.45 -7.08 -5.42
CA PRO A 56 -1.44 -6.02 -4.42
C PRO A 56 -2.83 -5.93 -3.79
N LYS A 57 -2.92 -6.06 -2.47
CA LYS A 57 -4.18 -5.78 -1.77
C LYS A 57 -4.57 -4.34 -2.10
N THR A 58 -5.66 -4.17 -2.84
CA THR A 58 -6.20 -2.84 -3.14
C THR A 58 -6.52 -2.18 -1.80
N ARG A 59 -5.86 -1.07 -1.50
CA ARG A 59 -6.33 -0.19 -0.42
C ARG A 59 -7.70 0.29 -0.86
N GLY A 60 -8.74 -0.11 -0.13
CA GLY A 60 -10.11 0.27 -0.45
C GLY A 60 -10.22 1.78 -0.61
N ARG A 61 -10.76 2.24 -1.75
CA ARG A 61 -11.17 3.63 -1.91
C ARG A 61 -12.50 3.81 -1.20
N LYS A 62 -12.70 4.94 -0.52
CA LYS A 62 -14.04 5.33 -0.10
C LYS A 62 -14.92 5.43 -1.37
N PRO A 63 -16.16 4.94 -1.36
CA PRO A 63 -17.05 5.13 -2.50
C PRO A 63 -17.19 6.62 -2.78
N ALA A 64 -16.94 7.03 -4.01
CA ALA A 64 -17.20 8.40 -4.43
C ALA A 64 -18.72 8.55 -4.53
N LYS A 65 -19.32 9.38 -3.66
CA LYS A 65 -20.72 9.78 -3.85
C LYS A 65 -20.83 10.48 -5.19
N THR A 66 -21.67 9.96 -6.08
CA THR A 66 -21.84 10.53 -7.43
C THR A 66 -22.57 11.89 -7.35
N LEU A 67 -22.36 12.76 -8.34
CA LEU A 67 -23.11 14.02 -8.43
C LEU A 67 -24.63 13.78 -8.50
N GLN A 68 -25.04 12.63 -9.03
CA GLN A 68 -26.44 12.21 -9.10
C GLN A 68 -27.03 11.91 -7.71
N GLU A 69 -26.28 11.22 -6.83
CA GLU A 69 -26.69 11.00 -5.44
C GLU A 69 -26.93 12.32 -4.70
N TYR A 70 -26.02 13.30 -4.85
CA TYR A 70 -26.20 14.63 -4.25
C TYR A 70 -27.41 15.39 -4.81
N LYS A 71 -27.70 15.25 -6.11
CA LYS A 71 -28.90 15.86 -6.72
C LYS A 71 -30.18 15.26 -6.14
N TYR A 72 -30.21 13.94 -5.97
CA TYR A 72 -31.37 13.26 -5.37
C TYR A 72 -31.55 13.63 -3.89
N GLU A 73 -30.47 13.61 -3.11
CA GLU A 73 -30.49 13.99 -1.69
C GLU A 73 -30.95 15.45 -1.52
N ASN A 74 -30.42 16.38 -2.31
CA ASN A 74 -30.86 17.79 -2.27
C ASN A 74 -32.32 17.96 -2.64
N LYS A 75 -32.85 17.18 -3.61
CA LYS A 75 -34.27 17.21 -3.94
C LYS A 75 -35.13 16.75 -2.75
N ARG A 76 -34.75 15.64 -2.10
CA ARG A 76 -35.44 15.13 -0.90
C ARG A 76 -35.42 16.16 0.23
N LEU A 77 -34.24 16.72 0.53
CA LEU A 77 -34.04 17.71 1.59
C LEU A 77 -34.81 19.01 1.35
N ARG A 78 -34.96 19.43 0.09
CA ARG A 78 -35.77 20.61 -0.26
C ARG A 78 -37.25 20.38 0.04
N MET A 79 -37.80 19.24 -0.39
CA MET A 79 -39.19 18.89 -0.11
C MET A 79 -39.45 18.77 1.40
N GLU A 80 -38.52 18.17 2.13
CA GLU A 80 -38.63 18.05 3.59
C GLU A 80 -38.57 19.42 4.28
N ASN A 81 -37.67 20.32 3.87
CA ASN A 81 -37.62 21.67 4.41
C ASN A 81 -38.89 22.49 4.11
N GLU A 82 -39.47 22.33 2.92
CA GLU A 82 -40.71 23.00 2.56
C GLU A 82 -41.87 22.54 3.45
N LEU A 83 -42.04 21.22 3.62
CA LEU A 83 -43.03 20.66 4.53
C LEU A 83 -42.85 21.15 5.97
N LEU A 84 -41.60 21.23 6.46
CA LEU A 84 -41.31 21.73 7.79
C LEU A 84 -41.65 23.22 7.93
N ARG A 85 -41.38 24.03 6.91
CA ARG A 85 -41.74 25.46 6.90
C ARG A 85 -43.25 25.65 6.88
N ASP A 86 -43.96 24.88 6.05
CA ASP A 86 -45.41 24.93 5.97
C ASP A 86 -46.03 24.55 7.31
N PHE A 87 -45.52 23.47 7.93
CA PHE A 87 -45.93 23.06 9.27
C PHE A 87 -45.74 24.17 10.30
N LEU A 88 -44.55 24.77 10.37
CA LEU A 88 -44.26 25.88 11.30
C LEU A 88 -45.18 27.08 11.03
N SER A 89 -45.40 27.44 9.76
CA SER A 89 -46.26 28.56 9.39
C SER A 89 -47.72 28.36 9.81
N LEU A 90 -48.20 27.11 9.84
CA LEU A 90 -49.55 26.77 10.29
C LEU A 90 -49.64 26.79 11.82
N THR A 91 -48.57 26.39 12.53
CA THR A 91 -48.53 26.43 14.00
C THR A 91 -48.30 27.84 14.56
N GLU A 92 -47.60 28.72 13.84
CA GLU A 92 -47.35 30.12 14.24
C GLU A 92 -48.48 31.09 13.84
N ARG A 93 -49.46 30.63 13.05
CA ARG A 93 -50.70 31.36 12.74
C ARG A 93 -51.88 31.05 13.68
N MET A 94 -51.66 30.20 14.69
CA MET A 94 -52.51 30.06 15.89
C MET A 94 -51.97 30.94 17.00
#